data_AF-A0A5B1RE48-F1
#
_entry.id   AF-A0A5B1RE48-F1
#
_cell.length_a   1.000
_cell.length_b   1.000
_cell.length_c   1.000
_cell.angle_alpha   90.00
_cell.angle_beta   90.00
_cell.angle_gamma   90.00
#
_symmetry.space_group_name_H-M   'P 1'
#
loop_
_entity.id
_entity.type
_entity.pdbx_description
1 polymer ?
#
loop_
_entity_poly.entity_id
_entity_poly.type
_entity_poly.pdbx_seq_one_letter_code
_entity_poly.pdbx_strand_id
1 'polypeptide(L)'
;LRQEFRELELLNYITKLRFEGKLRPQVAGNTRSSLIKSFQKVYNNYCPKDTPDPLKWDEEDPILRPEQDDDDFVWQKAEKSNTSQNKGVKRKRDTEPDSTIAQNLKNDIIPNIQPPKKKQRREINLHDSIRGMTWNAETWSCAYDSLLTILSSTYLKNARKWNDKVAHTND
;
A
#
# COMPACT_ATOMS: atom_id res chain seq x y z
N LEU A 1 1.80 -6.81 -7.66
CA LEU A 1 2.93 -5.85 -7.86
C LEU A 1 3.34 -5.69 -9.32
N ARG A 2 3.63 -6.77 -10.08
CA ARG A 2 3.96 -6.66 -11.53
C ARG A 2 2.92 -5.86 -12.34
N GLN A 3 1.64 -6.07 -12.03
CA GLN A 3 0.51 -5.35 -12.62
C GLN A 3 0.63 -3.82 -12.48
N GLU A 4 0.82 -3.35 -11.25
CA GLU A 4 0.94 -1.92 -10.94
C GLU A 4 2.07 -1.26 -11.73
N PHE A 5 3.21 -1.94 -11.88
CA PHE A 5 4.33 -1.42 -12.68
C PHE A 5 4.00 -1.33 -14.18
N ARG A 6 3.29 -2.32 -14.74
CA ARG A 6 2.83 -2.25 -16.13
C ARG A 6 1.91 -1.05 -16.36
N GLU A 7 0.98 -0.84 -15.44
CA GLU A 7 0.04 0.26 -15.51
C GLU A 7 0.75 1.62 -15.38
N LEU A 8 1.74 1.73 -14.49
CA LEU A 8 2.57 2.94 -14.37
C LEU A 8 3.38 3.22 -15.64
N GLU A 9 4.02 2.22 -16.24
CA GLU A 9 4.76 2.39 -17.51
C GLU A 9 3.83 2.87 -18.63
N LEU A 10 2.63 2.29 -18.74
CA LEU A 10 1.67 2.72 -19.74
C LEU A 10 1.16 4.14 -19.48
N LEU A 11 0.86 4.51 -18.24
CA LEU A 11 0.44 5.87 -17.88
C LEU A 11 1.53 6.90 -18.19
N ASN A 12 2.80 6.54 -17.94
CA ASN A 12 3.94 7.38 -18.29
C ASN A 12 4.00 7.59 -19.81
N TYR A 13 3.83 6.53 -20.59
CA TYR A 13 3.76 6.60 -22.05
C TYR A 13 2.59 7.46 -22.55
N ILE A 14 1.39 7.30 -21.98
CA ILE A 14 0.21 8.13 -22.30
C ILE A 14 0.51 9.60 -22.00
N THR A 15 1.15 9.89 -20.86
CA THR A 15 1.51 11.25 -20.46
C THR A 15 2.52 11.87 -21.43
N LYS A 16 3.52 11.10 -21.86
CA LYS A 16 4.49 11.51 -22.90
C LYS A 16 3.79 11.84 -24.22
N LEU A 17 2.90 10.98 -24.71
CA LEU A 17 2.13 11.25 -25.93
C LEU A 17 1.24 12.49 -25.81
N ARG A 18 0.65 12.72 -24.64
CA ARG A 18 -0.16 13.91 -24.38
C ARG A 18 0.68 15.18 -24.41
N PHE A 19 1.86 15.15 -23.80
CA PHE A 19 2.81 16.26 -23.83
C PHE A 19 3.31 16.56 -25.25
N GLU A 20 3.59 15.52 -26.04
CA GLU A 20 4.00 15.66 -27.44
C GLU A 20 2.83 16.04 -28.38
N GLY A 21 1.60 16.13 -27.89
CA GLY A 21 0.41 16.41 -28.70
C GLY A 21 0.04 15.29 -29.70
N LYS A 22 0.60 14.08 -29.53
CA LYS A 22 0.37 12.92 -30.40
C LYS A 22 -0.71 11.98 -29.90
N LEU A 23 -1.21 12.19 -28.67
CA LEU A 23 -2.27 11.36 -28.11
C LEU A 23 -3.59 11.63 -28.84
N ARG A 24 -4.20 10.57 -29.38
CA ARG A 24 -5.52 10.63 -30.00
C ARG A 24 -6.58 11.17 -29.02
N PRO A 25 -7.51 12.03 -29.47
CA PRO A 25 -8.48 12.69 -28.58
C PRO A 25 -9.51 11.73 -27.96
N GLN A 26 -9.65 10.51 -28.49
CA GLN A 26 -10.54 9.47 -27.98
C GLN A 26 -10.03 8.82 -26.68
N VAL A 27 -8.75 9.01 -26.34
CA VAL A 27 -8.18 8.47 -25.10
C VAL A 27 -8.41 9.45 -23.96
N ALA A 28 -9.30 9.08 -23.05
CA ALA A 28 -9.68 9.88 -21.89
C ALA A 28 -10.17 8.97 -20.75
N GLY A 29 -10.06 9.43 -19.51
CA GLY A 29 -10.55 8.74 -18.34
C GLY A 29 -10.34 9.54 -17.06
N ASN A 30 -11.29 9.44 -16.14
CA ASN A 30 -11.25 10.11 -14.83
C ASN A 30 -10.46 9.32 -13.79
N THR A 31 -10.38 8.01 -13.99
CA THR A 31 -9.63 7.07 -13.17
C THR A 31 -8.46 6.54 -13.97
N ARG A 32 -7.46 6.02 -13.26
CA ARG A 32 -6.35 5.29 -13.86
C ARG A 32 -6.85 4.22 -14.84
N SER A 33 -7.78 3.39 -14.37
CA SER A 33 -8.23 2.23 -15.11
C SER A 33 -9.07 2.60 -16.32
N SER A 34 -9.99 3.58 -16.23
CA SER A 34 -10.76 4.08 -17.38
C SER A 34 -9.84 4.66 -18.46
N LEU A 35 -8.79 5.40 -18.05
CA LEU A 35 -7.80 5.94 -18.98
C LEU A 35 -7.03 4.84 -19.70
N ILE A 36 -6.56 3.82 -18.97
CA ILE A 36 -5.86 2.68 -19.55
C ILE A 36 -6.77 1.88 -20.49
N LYS A 37 -8.02 1.60 -20.08
CA LYS A 37 -9.03 0.92 -20.91
C LYS A 37 -9.29 1.68 -22.21
N SER A 38 -9.48 3.00 -22.14
CA SER A 38 -9.68 3.83 -23.33
C SER A 38 -8.47 3.81 -24.28
N PHE A 39 -7.26 3.84 -23.73
CA PHE A 39 -6.03 3.75 -24.51
C PHE A 39 -5.95 2.40 -25.21
N GLN A 40 -6.14 1.29 -24.49
CA GLN A 40 -6.04 -0.05 -25.07
C GLN A 40 -7.09 -0.31 -26.14
N LYS A 41 -8.28 0.29 -26.01
CA LYS A 41 -9.32 0.26 -27.04
C LYS A 41 -8.93 1.01 -28.32
N VAL A 42 -8.23 2.14 -28.18
CA VAL A 42 -7.86 3.00 -29.33
C VAL A 42 -6.60 2.48 -30.04
N TYR A 43 -5.69 1.86 -29.30
CA TYR A 43 -4.39 1.39 -29.80
C TYR A 43 -4.28 -0.14 -29.88
N ASN A 44 -5.39 -0.88 -29.72
CA ASN A 44 -5.47 -2.34 -29.85
C ASN A 44 -4.43 -3.10 -29.02
N ASN A 45 -4.48 -2.99 -27.69
CA ASN A 45 -3.56 -3.71 -26.79
C ASN A 45 -2.06 -3.39 -26.97
N TYR A 46 -1.73 -2.24 -27.56
CA TYR A 46 -0.34 -1.83 -27.84
C TYR A 46 0.55 -1.83 -26.59
N CYS A 47 1.72 -2.46 -26.72
CA CYS A 47 2.81 -2.39 -25.74
C CYS A 47 3.88 -1.39 -26.22
N PRO A 48 4.22 -0.34 -25.44
CA PRO A 48 5.29 0.59 -25.79
C PRO A 48 6.65 -0.09 -25.92
N LYS A 49 7.43 0.30 -26.92
CA LYS A 49 8.77 -0.28 -27.20
C LYS A 49 9.77 -0.06 -26.06
N ASP A 50 9.63 1.04 -25.33
CA ASP A 50 10.52 1.41 -24.22
C ASP A 50 10.19 0.62 -22.93
N THR A 51 9.17 -0.24 -22.94
CA THR A 51 8.76 -1.03 -21.77
C THR A 51 9.82 -2.09 -21.43
N PRO A 52 10.28 -2.20 -20.17
CA PRO A 52 11.22 -3.23 -19.75
C PRO A 52 10.72 -4.65 -20.01
N ASP A 53 11.60 -5.57 -20.41
CA ASP A 53 11.25 -6.97 -20.75
C ASP A 53 10.38 -7.68 -19.69
N PRO A 54 10.65 -7.57 -18.37
CA PRO A 54 9.83 -8.23 -17.36
C PRO A 54 8.39 -7.71 -17.29
N LEU A 55 8.17 -6.49 -17.80
CA LEU A 55 6.90 -5.79 -17.78
C LEU A 55 6.15 -5.88 -19.11
N LYS A 56 6.77 -6.29 -20.22
CA LYS A 56 6.08 -6.44 -21.51
C LYS A 56 4.86 -7.34 -21.40
N TRP A 57 3.83 -7.03 -22.18
CA TRP A 57 2.56 -7.75 -22.25
C TRP A 57 2.19 -7.97 -23.71
N ASP A 58 1.50 -9.07 -23.97
CA ASP A 58 1.08 -9.52 -25.29
C ASP A 58 -0.37 -10.05 -25.21
N GLU A 59 -0.88 -10.62 -26.30
CA GLU A 59 -2.25 -11.18 -26.35
C GLU A 59 -2.45 -12.34 -25.37
N GLU A 60 -1.39 -13.10 -25.07
CA GLU A 60 -1.40 -14.22 -24.11
C GLU A 60 -1.33 -13.77 -22.64
N ASP A 61 -0.69 -12.63 -22.37
CA ASP A 61 -0.52 -12.04 -21.02
C ASP A 61 -0.95 -10.57 -21.06
N PRO A 62 -2.27 -10.29 -21.17
CA PRO A 62 -2.77 -8.94 -21.37
C PRO A 62 -2.53 -8.03 -20.15
N ILE A 63 -2.35 -6.74 -20.40
CA ILE A 63 -2.20 -5.74 -19.33
C ILE A 63 -3.49 -5.55 -18.53
N LEU A 64 -4.67 -5.65 -19.15
CA LEU A 64 -5.92 -5.44 -18.43
C LEU A 64 -6.35 -6.74 -17.75
N ARG A 65 -6.43 -6.71 -16.42
CA ARG A 65 -7.22 -7.71 -15.68
C ARG A 65 -8.68 -7.26 -15.65
N PRO A 66 -9.63 -8.20 -15.58
CA PRO A 66 -11.04 -7.88 -15.39
C PRO A 66 -11.24 -7.35 -13.96
N GLU A 67 -10.89 -6.11 -13.72
CA GLU A 67 -11.27 -5.38 -12.52
C GLU A 67 -12.52 -4.56 -12.84
N GLN A 68 -13.53 -4.71 -11.98
CA GLN A 68 -14.74 -3.88 -12.01
C GLN A 68 -14.35 -2.48 -11.58
N ASP A 69 -14.11 -1.59 -12.55
CA ASP A 69 -14.15 -0.16 -12.29
C ASP A 69 -15.54 0.34 -12.60
N ASP A 70 -16.03 1.24 -11.76
CA ASP A 70 -17.19 2.06 -12.08
C ASP A 70 -16.76 3.13 -13.08
N ASP A 71 -17.15 2.97 -14.35
CA ASP A 71 -16.90 3.97 -15.41
C ASP A 71 -17.54 5.33 -15.06
N ASP A 72 -18.58 5.34 -14.23
CA ASP A 72 -19.27 6.52 -13.73
C ASP A 72 -18.60 7.14 -12.48
N PHE A 73 -17.43 6.64 -12.07
CA PHE A 73 -16.73 7.19 -10.91
C PHE A 73 -16.27 8.63 -11.17
N VAL A 74 -16.70 9.54 -10.29
CA VAL A 74 -16.30 10.95 -10.30
C VAL A 74 -15.60 11.28 -8.99
N TRP A 75 -14.38 11.83 -9.08
CA TRP A 75 -13.67 12.33 -7.91
C TRP A 75 -14.46 13.47 -7.25
N GLN A 76 -14.91 13.24 -6.02
CA GLN A 76 -15.56 14.26 -5.22
C GLN A 76 -14.54 15.01 -4.37
N LYS A 77 -14.66 16.33 -4.29
CA LYS A 77 -13.88 17.13 -3.36
C LYS A 77 -14.30 16.76 -1.94
N ALA A 78 -13.35 16.46 -1.06
CA ALA A 78 -13.64 16.31 0.35
C ALA A 78 -14.10 17.67 0.91
N GLU A 79 -15.40 17.88 0.98
CA GLU A 79 -15.97 19.02 1.68
C GLU A 79 -15.68 18.87 3.18
N LYS A 80 -15.35 19.97 3.86
CA LYS A 80 -15.33 20.01 5.32
C LYS A 80 -16.78 19.83 5.78
N SER A 81 -17.14 18.62 6.18
CA SER A 81 -18.50 18.34 6.62
C SER A 81 -18.82 19.15 7.87
N ASN A 82 -19.80 20.03 7.78
CA ASN A 82 -20.70 20.20 8.91
C ASN A 82 -21.46 18.87 8.99
N THR A 83 -21.25 18.15 10.09
CA THR A 83 -21.84 16.85 10.38
C THR A 83 -23.35 16.87 10.16
N SER A 84 -23.79 16.37 9.01
CA SER A 84 -25.14 15.84 8.83
C SER A 84 -25.00 14.34 8.69
N GLN A 85 -25.26 13.66 9.80
CA GLN A 85 -25.43 12.22 9.86
C GLN A 85 -26.40 11.78 8.76
N ASN A 86 -25.98 10.91 7.84
CA ASN A 86 -26.85 9.86 7.32
C ASN A 86 -26.10 8.75 6.56
N LYS A 87 -26.18 7.56 7.19
CA LYS A 87 -26.24 6.20 6.64
C LYS A 87 -25.11 5.75 5.71
N GLY A 88 -24.02 5.31 6.35
CA GLY A 88 -23.03 4.45 5.73
C GLY A 88 -23.66 3.15 5.23
N VAL A 89 -23.54 2.90 3.92
CA VAL A 89 -23.72 1.58 3.34
C VAL A 89 -22.59 0.70 3.82
N LYS A 90 -22.87 -0.14 4.82
CA LYS A 90 -21.96 -1.20 5.26
C LYS A 90 -21.83 -2.20 4.11
N ARG A 91 -20.62 -2.40 3.60
CA ARG A 91 -20.28 -3.60 2.81
C ARG A 91 -20.60 -4.83 3.67
N LYS A 92 -21.49 -5.70 3.20
CA LYS A 92 -21.78 -6.99 3.85
C LYS A 92 -20.50 -7.83 3.84
N ARG A 93 -19.98 -8.10 5.03
CA ARG A 93 -19.06 -9.22 5.28
C ARG A 93 -19.97 -10.36 5.72
N ASP A 94 -19.93 -11.48 5.02
CA ASP A 94 -20.57 -12.70 5.53
C ASP A 94 -19.82 -13.09 6.81
N THR A 95 -20.51 -13.01 7.94
CA THR A 95 -20.04 -13.51 9.22
C THR A 95 -21.26 -14.02 9.96
N GLU A 96 -21.21 -15.33 10.23
CA GLU A 96 -22.09 -16.05 11.16
C GLU A 96 -22.26 -15.29 12.48
N PRO A 97 -23.40 -15.43 13.16
CA PRO A 97 -23.76 -14.55 14.26
C PRO A 97 -23.14 -15.07 15.56
N ASP A 98 -22.35 -14.24 16.23
CA ASP A 98 -22.39 -14.26 17.69
C ASP A 98 -22.20 -12.87 18.30
N SER A 99 -23.18 -12.57 19.16
CA SER A 99 -23.28 -11.58 20.24
C SER A 99 -22.50 -10.25 20.15
N THR A 100 -23.31 -9.18 20.03
CA THR A 100 -23.26 -7.93 20.83
C THR A 100 -21.92 -7.53 21.45
N ILE A 101 -21.33 -6.44 20.96
CA ILE A 101 -20.98 -5.22 21.75
C ILE A 101 -20.74 -4.07 20.75
N ALA A 102 -21.50 -2.99 20.91
CA ALA A 102 -21.25 -1.73 20.22
C ALA A 102 -19.99 -1.07 20.80
N GLN A 103 -18.92 -0.91 20.01
CA GLN A 103 -17.74 -0.16 20.43
C GLN A 103 -17.74 1.23 19.80
N ASN A 104 -18.02 2.21 20.65
CA ASN A 104 -17.70 3.61 20.44
C ASN A 104 -16.18 3.78 20.33
N LEU A 105 -15.73 4.65 19.42
CA LEU A 105 -14.34 5.09 19.33
C LEU A 105 -13.88 5.65 20.68
N LYS A 106 -13.03 4.92 21.38
CA LYS A 106 -12.19 5.40 22.47
C LYS A 106 -10.80 4.91 22.17
N ASN A 107 -9.84 5.84 22.22
CA ASN A 107 -8.40 5.62 22.11
C ASN A 107 -7.99 4.21 22.53
N ASP A 108 -7.21 3.54 21.66
CA ASP A 108 -6.75 2.15 21.76
C ASP A 108 -5.93 1.87 23.03
N ILE A 109 -6.59 1.86 24.19
CA ILE A 109 -6.08 1.25 25.41
C ILE A 109 -6.49 -0.21 25.31
N ILE A 110 -5.58 -1.06 24.82
CA ILE A 110 -5.73 -2.52 24.81
C ILE A 110 -5.84 -2.96 26.29
N PRO A 111 -7.02 -3.35 26.79
CA PRO A 111 -7.25 -3.45 28.23
C PRO A 111 -6.70 -4.74 28.84
N ASN A 112 -6.10 -5.63 28.05
CA ASN A 112 -5.64 -6.93 28.54
C ASN A 112 -4.47 -7.48 27.73
N ILE A 113 -3.30 -6.85 27.84
CA ILE A 113 -2.04 -7.47 27.40
C ILE A 113 -1.61 -8.39 28.54
N GLN A 114 -1.89 -9.69 28.44
CA GLN A 114 -1.25 -10.65 29.33
C GLN A 114 0.26 -10.63 29.05
N PRO A 115 1.12 -10.47 30.07
CA PRO A 115 2.55 -10.47 29.86
C PRO A 115 2.96 -11.83 29.26
N PRO A 116 3.76 -11.84 28.18
CA PRO A 116 4.22 -13.09 27.60
C PRO A 116 4.96 -13.90 28.67
N LYS A 117 4.62 -15.19 28.78
CA LYS A 117 5.29 -16.13 29.70
C LYS A 117 6.81 -16.00 29.50
N LYS A 118 7.56 -15.83 30.60
CA LYS A 118 9.02 -15.61 30.62
C LYS A 118 9.71 -16.54 29.60
N LYS A 119 10.09 -16.00 28.44
CA LYS A 119 10.95 -16.72 27.50
C LYS A 119 12.32 -16.84 28.14
N GLN A 120 12.88 -18.05 28.15
CA GLN A 120 14.27 -18.27 28.49
C GLN A 120 15.15 -17.32 27.68
N ARG A 121 16.07 -16.66 28.37
CA ARG A 121 17.03 -15.72 27.80
C ARG A 121 17.87 -16.48 26.78
N ARG A 122 17.55 -16.32 25.49
CA ARG A 122 18.44 -16.78 24.41
C ARG A 122 19.59 -15.79 24.34
N GLU A 123 20.80 -16.30 24.26
CA GLU A 123 21.98 -15.47 24.00
C GLU A 123 21.75 -14.74 22.67
N ILE A 124 21.76 -13.42 22.73
CA ILE A 124 21.51 -12.56 21.58
C ILE A 124 22.80 -12.55 20.77
N ASN A 125 22.86 -13.36 19.71
CA ASN A 125 23.99 -13.31 18.81
C ASN A 125 23.87 -12.03 17.96
N LEU A 126 24.82 -11.09 18.11
CA LEU A 126 24.83 -9.83 17.36
C LEU A 126 24.95 -10.02 15.84
N HIS A 127 25.32 -11.23 15.39
CA HIS A 127 25.37 -11.60 13.98
C HIS A 127 24.08 -12.24 13.45
N ASP A 128 23.07 -12.46 14.30
CA ASP A 128 21.79 -12.98 13.84
C ASP A 128 21.11 -11.92 12.96
N SER A 129 20.84 -12.26 11.70
CA SER A 129 20.14 -11.39 10.76
C SER A 129 18.83 -10.96 11.40
N ILE A 130 18.58 -9.64 11.45
CA ILE A 130 17.37 -9.07 12.06
C ILE A 130 16.15 -9.74 11.44
N ARG A 131 15.54 -10.67 12.19
CA ARG A 131 14.28 -11.27 11.80
C ARG A 131 13.21 -10.21 12.04
N GLY A 132 12.61 -9.73 10.95
CA GLY A 132 11.54 -8.73 11.01
C GLY A 132 10.42 -9.19 11.94
N MET A 133 9.74 -8.21 12.54
CA MET A 133 8.58 -8.48 13.39
C MET A 133 7.46 -9.10 12.54
N THR A 134 6.79 -10.12 13.07
CA THR A 134 5.70 -10.81 12.37
C THR A 134 4.40 -10.05 12.57
N TRP A 135 3.72 -9.74 11.48
CA TRP A 135 2.41 -9.12 11.49
C TRP A 135 1.39 -9.91 12.33
N ASN A 136 0.60 -9.21 13.14
CA ASN A 136 -0.54 -9.78 13.86
C ASN A 136 -1.86 -9.22 13.32
N ALA A 137 -2.75 -10.12 12.89
CA ALA A 137 -4.06 -9.80 12.35
C ALA A 137 -5.03 -9.19 13.38
N GLU A 138 -4.90 -9.55 14.65
CA GLU A 138 -5.81 -9.09 15.70
C GLU A 138 -5.58 -7.63 16.08
N THR A 139 -4.32 -7.18 16.02
CA THR A 139 -3.91 -5.82 16.44
C THR A 139 -3.60 -4.91 15.26
N TRP A 140 -3.75 -5.40 14.02
CA TRP A 140 -3.46 -4.64 12.79
C TRP A 140 -2.08 -3.96 12.83
N SER A 141 -1.09 -4.66 13.39
CA SER A 141 0.19 -4.08 13.79
C SER A 141 1.13 -3.69 12.64
N CYS A 142 0.72 -3.82 11.38
CA CYS A 142 1.59 -3.70 10.20
C CYS A 142 2.36 -2.36 10.12
N ALA A 143 1.71 -1.26 10.48
CA ALA A 143 2.34 0.06 10.52
C ALA A 143 3.42 0.14 11.61
N TYR A 144 3.15 -0.42 12.79
CA TYR A 144 4.08 -0.44 13.91
C TYR A 144 5.23 -1.44 13.70
N ASP A 145 4.95 -2.62 13.16
CA ASP A 145 5.95 -3.65 12.87
C ASP A 145 6.96 -3.16 11.84
N SER A 146 6.50 -2.47 10.79
CA SER A 146 7.38 -1.86 9.79
C SER A 146 8.23 -0.72 10.38
N LEU A 147 7.63 0.18 11.17
CA LEU A 147 8.35 1.25 11.87
C LEU A 147 9.44 0.70 12.81
N LEU A 148 9.07 -0.23 13.69
CA LEU A 148 9.98 -0.82 14.67
C LEU A 148 11.08 -1.64 14.00
N THR A 149 10.78 -2.32 12.89
CA THR A 149 11.79 -3.03 12.09
C THR A 149 12.80 -2.05 11.47
N ILE A 150 12.33 -0.93 10.90
CA ILE A 150 13.20 0.12 10.35
C ILE A 150 14.08 0.72 11.45
N LEU A 151 13.49 1.11 12.59
CA LEU A 151 14.22 1.69 13.72
C LEU A 151 15.25 0.71 14.29
N SER A 152 14.86 -0.55 14.48
CA SER A 152 15.76 -1.61 14.94
C SER A 152 16.96 -1.79 13.98
N SER A 153 16.70 -1.82 12.67
CA SER A 153 17.76 -1.93 11.66
C SER A 153 18.70 -0.72 11.67
N THR A 154 18.15 0.48 11.87
CA THR A 154 18.92 1.73 11.91
C THR A 154 19.77 1.78 13.17
N TYR A 155 19.20 1.39 14.32
CA TYR A 155 19.90 1.31 15.59
C TYR A 155 21.04 0.30 15.52
N LEU A 156 20.79 -0.95 15.14
CA LEU A 156 21.83 -1.99 15.14
C LEU A 156 22.99 -1.69 14.18
N LYS A 157 22.71 -1.08 13.02
CA LYS A 157 23.75 -0.67 12.06
C LYS A 157 24.60 0.51 12.56
N ASN A 158 24.00 1.42 13.34
CA ASN A 158 24.67 2.65 13.78
C ASN A 158 25.02 2.68 15.27
N ALA A 159 24.66 1.65 16.04
CA ALA A 159 24.78 1.62 17.49
C ALA A 159 26.20 1.91 17.97
N ARG A 160 27.21 1.33 17.32
CA ARG A 160 28.62 1.60 17.64
C ARG A 160 28.99 3.07 17.42
N LYS A 161 28.67 3.62 16.23
CA LYS A 161 28.94 5.03 15.91
C LYS A 161 28.22 6.02 16.83
N TRP A 162 27.02 5.66 17.29
CA TRP A 162 26.26 6.48 18.24
C TRP A 162 26.83 6.39 19.65
N ASN A 163 27.22 5.19 20.10
CA ASN A 163 27.84 5.01 21.40
C ASN A 163 29.17 5.75 21.49
N ASP A 164 30.00 5.69 20.45
CA ASP A 164 31.28 6.41 20.38
C ASP A 164 31.06 7.94 20.46
N LYS A 165 30.06 8.48 19.74
CA LYS A 165 29.75 9.91 19.78
C LYS A 165 29.23 10.38 21.14
N VAL A 166 28.38 9.60 21.80
CA VAL A 166 27.79 9.95 23.09
C VAL A 166 28.80 9.80 24.24
N ALA A 167 29.73 8.84 24.13
CA ALA A 167 30.82 8.68 25.10
C ALA A 167 31.74 9.90 25.15
N HIS A 168 32.01 10.54 24.00
CA HIS A 168 32.88 11.71 23.92
C HIS A 168 32.21 13.05 24.27
N THR A 169 30.91 13.09 24.57
CA THR A 169 30.19 14.32 24.93
C THR A 169 29.97 14.50 26.44
N ASN A 170 30.43 13.54 27.26
CA ASN A 170 30.31 13.58 28.72
C ASN A 170 31.62 13.91 29.45
N ASP A 171 32.69 14.28 28.71
CA ASP A 171 33.92 14.90 29.22
C ASP A 171 33.90 16.41 28.91
#